data_AF-A0A5K0V9F4-F1
#
_entry.id   AF-A0A5K0V9F4-F1
#
_cell.length_a   1.000
_cell.length_b   1.000
_cell.length_c   1.000
_cell.angle_alpha   90.00
_cell.angle_beta   90.00
_cell.angle_gamma   90.00
#
_symmetry.space_group_name_H-M   'P 1'
#
loop_
_entity.id
_entity.type
_entity.pdbx_description
1 polymer ?
#
loop_
_entity_poly.entity_id
_entity_poly.type
_entity_poly.pdbx_seq_one_letter_code
_entity_poly.pdbx_strand_id
1 'polypeptide(L)' 'SKFKDPLKPCCRGVNSSFTCGNVDQQGNKLYELCSTPVSTFFWDEVHPTQDGWTTVVPSLMPTLHALLS' A
#
# COMPACT_ATOMS: atom_id res chain seq x y z
N SER A 1 11.95 -6.22 -11.70
CA SER A 1 10.82 -5.57 -10.99
C SER A 1 11.40 -4.65 -9.92
N LYS A 2 10.90 -3.41 -9.78
CA LYS A 2 11.32 -2.46 -8.72
C LYS A 2 10.96 -2.99 -7.32
N PHE A 3 9.86 -3.73 -7.21
CA PHE A 3 9.35 -4.29 -5.96
C PHE A 3 9.64 -5.79 -5.91
N LYS A 4 10.22 -6.26 -4.80
CA LYS A 4 10.58 -7.67 -4.60
C LYS A 4 9.34 -8.56 -4.52
N ASP A 5 8.37 -8.16 -3.69
CA ASP A 5 7.10 -8.84 -3.48
C ASP A 5 5.94 -7.85 -3.74
N PRO A 6 5.61 -7.55 -5.01
CA PRO A 6 4.71 -6.45 -5.35
C PRO A 6 3.29 -6.61 -4.82
N LEU A 7 2.84 -7.82 -4.47
CA LEU A 7 1.51 -8.07 -3.90
C LEU A 7 1.51 -8.17 -2.37
N LYS A 8 2.68 -8.10 -1.72
CA LYS A 8 2.77 -8.13 -0.26
C LYS A 8 2.61 -6.71 0.29
N PRO A 9 1.57 -6.41 1.08
CA PRO A 9 1.42 -5.10 1.69
C PRO A 9 2.44 -4.87 2.80
N CYS A 10 2.77 -3.60 3.07
CA CYS A 10 3.66 -3.26 4.18
C CYS A 10 2.96 -3.33 5.54
N CYS A 11 1.73 -2.83 5.60
CA CYS A 11 0.90 -2.76 6.79
C CYS A 11 -0.22 -3.79 6.65
N ARG A 12 -0.30 -4.74 7.59
CA ARG A 12 -1.33 -5.80 7.57
C ARG A 12 -1.83 -6.07 8.98
N GLY A 13 -3.06 -6.52 9.11
CA GLY A 13 -3.54 -7.05 10.39
C GLY A 13 -2.67 -8.21 10.89
N VAL A 14 -2.56 -8.34 12.22
CA VAL A 14 -1.89 -9.50 12.85
C VAL A 14 -2.60 -10.82 12.52
N ASN A 15 -3.87 -10.76 12.13
CA ASN A 15 -4.64 -11.87 11.57
C ASN A 15 -5.76 -11.32 10.66
N SER A 16 -6.59 -12.19 10.09
CA SER A 16 -7.66 -11.82 9.15
C SER A 16 -8.82 -11.03 9.74
N SER A 17 -8.91 -10.91 11.07
CA SER A 17 -9.93 -10.12 11.76
C SER A 17 -9.55 -8.64 11.89
N PHE A 18 -8.30 -8.28 11.56
CA PHE A 18 -7.78 -6.93 11.70
C PHE A 18 -7.21 -6.42 10.38
N THR A 19 -7.20 -5.10 10.21
CA THR A 19 -6.62 -4.39 9.08
C THR A 19 -5.55 -3.42 9.55
N CYS A 20 -4.80 -2.85 8.60
CA CYS A 20 -3.88 -1.75 8.90
C CYS A 20 -4.58 -0.65 9.71
N GLY A 21 -3.94 -0.19 10.79
CA GLY A 21 -4.44 0.89 11.64
C GLY A 21 -5.41 0.47 12.76
N ASN A 22 -5.83 -0.80 12.86
CA ASN A 22 -6.61 -1.25 14.00
C ASN A 22 -5.80 -1.19 15.30
N VAL A 23 -6.46 -0.76 16.38
CA VAL A 23 -5.92 -0.73 17.73
C VAL A 23 -6.93 -1.32 18.72
N ASP A 24 -6.45 -1.91 19.81
CA ASP A 24 -7.32 -2.34 20.90
C ASP A 24 -7.74 -1.18 21.82
N GLN A 25 -8.51 -1.47 22.86
CA GLN A 25 -8.98 -0.48 23.83
C GLN A 25 -7.84 0.19 24.62
N GLN A 26 -6.67 -0.44 24.68
CA GLN A 26 -5.48 0.07 25.35
C GLN A 26 -4.55 0.82 24.37
N GLY A 27 -4.91 0.90 23.08
CA GLY A 27 -4.11 1.54 22.05
C GLY A 27 -2.98 0.67 21.50
N ASN A 28 -2.94 -0.63 21.83
CA ASN A 28 -1.96 -1.53 21.24
C ASN A 28 -2.29 -1.76 19.77
N LYS A 29 -1.24 -1.83 18.95
CA LYS A 29 -1.37 -2.06 17.51
C LYS A 29 -1.82 -3.50 17.25
N LEU A 30 -2.85 -3.65 16.44
CA LEU A 30 -3.34 -4.94 15.94
C LEU A 30 -2.95 -5.17 14.48
N TYR A 31 -1.85 -4.53 14.07
CA TYR A 31 -1.26 -4.62 12.74
C TYR A 31 0.27 -4.70 12.84
N GLU A 32 0.86 -5.29 11.82
CA GLU A 32 2.31 -5.36 11.61
C GLU A 32 2.74 -4.38 10.53
N LEU A 33 3.98 -3.89 10.63
CA LEU A 33 4.63 -3.08 9.61
C LEU A 33 5.84 -3.82 9.05
N CYS A 34 6.04 -3.72 7.75
CA CYS A 34 7.23 -4.19 7.09
C CYS A 34 8.46 -3.37 7.50
N SER A 35 9.66 -3.94 7.34
CA SER A 35 10.92 -3.29 7.72
C SER A 35 11.27 -2.08 6.84
N THR A 36 10.72 -1.98 5.63
CA THR A 36 11.11 -0.94 4.66
C THR A 36 9.91 -0.47 3.84
N PRO A 37 9.05 0.42 4.40
CA PRO A 37 7.79 0.82 3.79
C PRO A 37 7.91 1.37 2.36
N VAL A 38 8.96 2.15 2.11
CA VAL A 38 9.22 2.80 0.82
C VAL A 38 9.52 1.82 -0.31
N SER A 39 9.90 0.58 0.00
CA SER A 39 10.29 -0.43 -0.99
C SER A 39 9.16 -1.40 -1.38
N THR A 40 7.94 -1.16 -0.88
CA THR A 40 6.77 -1.98 -1.15
C THR A 40 5.83 -1.28 -2.12
N PHE A 41 5.13 -2.04 -2.96
CA PHE A 41 4.14 -1.45 -3.88
C PHE A 41 2.88 -1.07 -3.13
N PHE A 42 2.36 -1.97 -2.29
CA PHE A 42 1.15 -1.76 -1.49
C PHE A 42 1.49 -1.33 -0.06
N TRP A 43 0.83 -0.27 0.39
CA TRP A 43 0.84 0.13 1.79
C TRP A 43 0.03 -0.85 2.63
N ASP A 44 -1.24 -1.05 2.30
CA ASP A 44 -2.15 -2.03 2.90
C ASP A 44 -2.77 -2.92 1.81
N GLU A 45 -3.79 -3.71 2.13
CA GLU A 45 -4.39 -4.65 1.19
C GLU A 45 -5.01 -4.02 -0.07
N VAL A 46 -5.18 -2.69 -0.12
CA VAL A 46 -5.87 -1.98 -1.21
C VAL A 46 -5.11 -0.77 -1.74
N HIS A 47 -4.35 -0.05 -0.92
CA HIS A 47 -3.75 1.23 -1.28
C HIS A 47 -2.27 1.08 -1.68
N PRO A 48 -1.84 1.62 -2.84
CA PRO A 48 -0.43 1.72 -3.18
C PRO A 48 0.33 2.68 -2.24
N THR A 49 1.63 2.43 -2.06
CA THR A 49 2.55 3.42 -1.47
C THR A 49 2.77 4.59 -2.42
N GLN A 50 3.44 5.65 -1.96
CA GLN A 50 3.89 6.74 -2.83
C GLN A 50 4.73 6.23 -4.02
N ASP A 51 5.60 5.25 -3.76
CA ASP A 51 6.41 4.62 -4.80
C ASP A 51 5.58 3.76 -5.76
N GLY A 52 4.53 3.10 -5.24
CA GLY A 52 3.52 2.41 -6.04
C GLY A 52 2.80 3.37 -6.98
N TRP A 53 2.27 4.48 -6.47
CA TRP A 53 1.62 5.51 -7.29
C TRP A 53 2.55 6.13 -8.33
N THR A 54 3.78 6.47 -7.94
CA THR A 54 4.80 7.02 -8.86
C THR A 54 5.09 6.05 -10.02
N THR A 55 4.95 4.75 -9.78
CA THR A 55 5.12 3.71 -10.81
C THR A 55 3.90 3.61 -11.74
N VAL A 56 2.68 3.77 -11.23
CA VAL A 56 1.43 3.58 -11.99
C VAL A 56 1.02 4.82 -12.80
N VAL A 57 1.19 6.02 -12.24
CA VAL A 57 0.71 7.28 -12.86
C VAL A 57 1.19 7.46 -14.30
N PRO A 58 2.47 7.25 -14.66
CA PRO A 58 2.93 7.40 -16.04
C PRO A 58 2.15 6.55 -17.06
N SER A 59 1.71 5.35 -16.66
CA SER A 59 0.90 4.47 -17.51
C SER A 59 -0.54 4.95 -17.67
N LEU A 60 -1.07 5.73 -16.71
CA LEU A 60 -2.42 6.31 -16.75
C LEU A 60 -2.47 7.66 -17.46
N MET A 61 -1.35 8.39 -17.56
CA MET A 61 -1.29 9.74 -18.13
C MET A 61 -1.91 9.86 -19.52
N PRO A 62 -1.72 8.94 -20.49
CA PRO A 62 -2.33 9.06 -21.81
C PRO A 62 -3.87 9.10 -21.74
N THR A 63 -4.46 8.19 -20.96
CA THR A 63 -5.91 8.12 -20.77
C THR A 63 -6.43 9.32 -19.98
N LEU A 64 -5.67 9.76 -18.97
CA LEU A 64 -6.02 10.94 -18.17
C LEU A 64 -6.02 12.22 -19.03
N HIS A 65 -5.02 12.39 -19.90
CA HIS A 65 -5.01 13.51 -20.84
C HIS A 65 -6.23 13.46 -21.75
N ALA A 66 -6.55 12.30 -22.33
CA ALA A 66 -7.71 12.15 -23.20
C ALA A 66 -9.05 12.47 -22.49
N LEU A 67 -9.16 12.16 -21.19
CA LEU A 67 -10.34 12.47 -20.38
C LEU A 67 -10.49 13.97 -20.05
N LEU A 68 -9.37 14.66 -19.88
CA LEU A 68 -9.33 16.08 -19.50
C LEU A 68 -9.33 17.04 -20.71
N SER A 69 -9.28 16.48 -21.92
CA SER A 69 -9.34 17.21 -23.21
C SER A 69 -10.78 17.46 -23.62
#